data_AF-A0A930EF82-F1
#
_entry.id   AF-A0A930EF82-F1
#
_cell.length_a   1.000
_cell.length_b   1.000
_cell.length_c   1.000
_cell.angle_alpha   90.00
_cell.angle_beta   90.00
_cell.angle_gamma   90.00
#
_symmetry.space_group_name_H-M   'P 1'
#
loop_
_entity.id
_entity.type
_entity.pdbx_description
1 polymer ?
#
loop_
_entity_poly.entity_id
_entity_poly.type
_entity_poly.pdbx_seq_one_letter_code
_entity_poly.pdbx_strand_id
1 'polypeptide(L)'
;MSDEEKDWLKVAKLNQDKSEALLSEMKALNKEWANINKSHDDFLSSVENMLGMRNSREINREEVLVRESQPVEDLTWSELVEEANKCYSDEINFEDLLSEAEFLEAYERLAEIDKEFTKKTGLRKKDLVFLGIAIALQCARQYILDPWLKNNRDGATSNDEAGRKNNAESGWYYVATEKILTNRVPYDVQQYGDNATIQGFLKGGDHRAMTLGHDPVLGWIFGTANIMTSTVTRRDFVSAHVKCINNTNKIYSLANTGVLFTKVIKRVAENGMEGKIALAAAIAREFLHLKSDIYTKRGLPIPGISILSPEFSKKLAQYGIDTASIGVEASLSSLINSIIGMIHRLYLDEEKGEEKFFEVRTRKIILYSNLIASTSNVIASVFLDRYDLLDVGGMLVTITRLITDVRFICKVKDEFVQSKLDIQFEGIQSEIDELYNNKFRQA
;
A
#
# COMPACT_ATOMS: atom_id res chain seq x y z
N MET A 1 -20.28 24.47 -5.92
CA MET A 1 -19.97 25.66 -5.12
C MET A 1 -21.21 26.12 -4.39
N SER A 2 -21.06 26.55 -3.13
CA SER A 2 -22.10 27.27 -2.40
C SER A 2 -22.28 28.69 -2.95
N ASP A 3 -23.39 29.35 -2.61
CA ASP A 3 -23.62 30.74 -3.00
C ASP A 3 -22.58 31.69 -2.37
N GLU A 4 -22.12 31.38 -1.16
CA GLU A 4 -21.05 32.12 -0.47
C GLU A 4 -19.70 32.01 -1.20
N GLU A 5 -19.35 30.83 -1.73
CA GLU A 5 -18.14 30.65 -2.54
C GLU A 5 -18.19 31.48 -3.84
N LYS A 6 -19.37 31.61 -4.45
CA LYS A 6 -19.56 32.44 -5.65
C LYS A 6 -19.37 33.92 -5.35
N ASP A 7 -19.92 34.39 -4.23
CA ASP A 7 -19.74 35.77 -3.77
C ASP A 7 -18.25 36.08 -3.53
N TRP A 8 -17.51 35.15 -2.91
CA TRP A 8 -16.07 35.26 -2.74
C TRP A 8 -15.30 35.41 -4.04
N LEU A 9 -15.60 34.59 -5.06
CA LEU A 9 -14.91 34.67 -6.35
C LEU A 9 -15.17 36.01 -7.05
N LYS A 10 -16.40 36.52 -7.02
CA LYS A 10 -16.73 37.82 -7.60
C LYS A 10 -16.02 38.97 -6.90
N VAL A 11 -15.99 38.97 -5.57
CA VAL A 11 -15.28 40.00 -4.80
C VAL A 11 -13.76 39.92 -5.04
N ALA A 12 -13.20 38.70 -5.10
CA ALA A 12 -11.80 38.51 -5.45
C ALA A 12 -11.48 39.08 -6.83
N LYS A 13 -12.33 38.83 -7.82
CA LYS A 13 -12.14 39.34 -9.19
C LYS A 13 -12.22 40.86 -9.24
N LEU A 14 -13.18 41.46 -8.53
CA LEU A 14 -13.29 42.91 -8.39
C LEU A 14 -12.01 43.52 -7.83
N ASN A 15 -11.44 42.91 -6.79
CA ASN A 15 -10.22 43.38 -6.15
C ASN A 15 -8.99 43.21 -7.05
N GLN A 16 -8.92 42.13 -7.82
CA GLN A 16 -7.88 41.91 -8.82
C GLN A 16 -7.93 43.01 -9.88
N ASP A 17 -9.08 43.22 -10.53
CA ASP A 17 -9.24 44.20 -11.60
C ASP A 17 -8.93 45.63 -11.12
N LYS A 18 -9.38 45.99 -9.90
CA LYS A 18 -9.04 47.28 -9.26
C LYS A 18 -7.53 47.40 -9.02
N SER A 19 -6.89 46.34 -8.54
CA SER A 19 -5.45 46.33 -8.26
C SER A 19 -4.64 46.45 -9.56
N GLU A 20 -5.05 45.76 -10.62
CA GLU A 20 -4.43 45.86 -11.95
C GLU A 20 -4.57 47.25 -12.56
N ALA A 21 -5.75 47.87 -12.42
CA ALA A 21 -5.99 49.25 -12.84
C ALA A 21 -5.05 50.23 -12.12
N LEU A 22 -4.97 50.15 -10.79
CA LEU A 22 -4.06 50.96 -9.98
C LEU A 22 -2.59 50.73 -10.35
N LEU A 23 -2.19 49.47 -10.60
CA LEU A 23 -0.83 49.15 -11.03
C LEU A 23 -0.50 49.77 -12.39
N SER A 24 -1.47 49.73 -13.33
CA SER A 24 -1.34 50.36 -14.64
C SER A 24 -1.19 51.88 -14.53
N GLU A 25 -2.00 52.53 -13.71
CA GLU A 25 -1.90 53.95 -13.41
C GLU A 25 -0.55 54.31 -12.78
N MET A 26 -0.09 53.53 -11.79
CA MET A 26 1.23 53.74 -11.18
C MET A 26 2.36 53.59 -12.19
N LYS A 27 2.31 52.60 -13.08
CA LYS A 27 3.32 52.43 -14.15
C LYS A 27 3.31 53.61 -15.12
N ALA A 28 2.15 54.13 -15.49
CA ALA A 28 2.01 55.30 -16.35
C ALA A 28 2.60 56.55 -15.67
N LEU A 29 2.24 56.81 -14.42
CA LEU A 29 2.77 57.92 -13.63
C LEU A 29 4.29 57.83 -13.46
N ASN A 30 4.82 56.64 -13.16
CA ASN A 30 6.27 56.45 -13.01
C ASN A 30 7.02 56.72 -14.33
N LYS A 31 6.42 56.34 -15.46
CA LYS A 31 6.97 56.65 -16.80
C LYS A 31 6.93 58.16 -17.10
N GLU A 32 5.84 58.84 -16.77
CA GLU A 32 5.75 60.30 -16.89
C GLU A 32 6.80 60.98 -16.02
N TRP A 33 6.95 60.55 -14.76
CA TRP A 33 7.95 61.10 -13.85
C TRP A 33 9.38 60.88 -14.35
N ALA A 34 9.70 59.70 -14.85
CA ALA A 34 10.98 59.42 -15.48
C ALA A 34 11.27 60.34 -16.68
N ASN A 35 10.25 60.63 -17.50
CA ASN A 35 10.37 61.56 -18.63
C ASN A 35 10.58 63.02 -18.16
N ILE A 36 9.87 63.44 -17.11
CA ILE A 36 10.02 64.78 -16.51
C ILE A 36 11.42 64.95 -15.94
N ASN A 37 11.93 63.98 -15.18
CA ASN A 37 13.28 64.02 -14.64
C ASN A 37 14.32 64.10 -15.76
N LYS A 38 14.18 63.27 -16.79
CA LYS A 38 15.06 63.34 -17.96
C LYS A 38 15.03 64.71 -18.64
N SER A 39 13.85 65.30 -18.81
CA SER A 39 13.71 66.65 -19.38
C SER A 39 14.34 67.73 -18.51
N HIS A 40 14.26 67.60 -17.18
CA HIS A 40 14.93 68.51 -16.25
C HIS A 40 16.45 68.35 -16.31
N ASP A 41 16.96 67.11 -16.37
CA ASP A 41 18.38 66.83 -16.51
C ASP A 41 18.94 67.37 -17.83
N ASP A 42 18.19 67.23 -18.92
CA ASP A 42 18.55 67.78 -20.24
C ASP A 42 18.56 69.32 -20.23
N PHE A 43 17.60 69.96 -19.57
CA PHE A 43 17.55 71.42 -19.41
C PHE A 43 18.72 71.93 -18.56
N LEU A 44 18.97 71.30 -17.41
CA LEU A 44 20.09 71.65 -16.54
C LEU A 44 21.42 71.49 -17.29
N SER A 45 21.61 70.39 -18.01
CA SER A 45 22.77 70.17 -18.87
C SER A 45 22.94 71.28 -19.92
N SER A 46 21.84 71.73 -20.54
CA SER A 46 21.88 72.84 -21.51
C SER A 46 22.25 74.18 -20.87
N VAL A 47 21.75 74.47 -19.67
CA VAL A 47 22.04 75.72 -18.94
C VAL A 47 23.49 75.72 -18.41
N GLU A 48 23.98 74.60 -17.89
CA GLU A 48 25.36 74.43 -17.46
C GLU A 48 26.35 74.63 -18.62
N ASN A 49 26.04 74.08 -19.79
CA ASN A 49 26.82 74.29 -21.01
C ASN A 49 26.80 75.76 -21.47
N MET A 50 25.68 76.47 -21.31
CA MET A 50 25.53 77.87 -21.73
C MET A 50 26.25 78.85 -20.79
N LEU A 51 26.25 78.58 -19.48
CA LEU A 51 26.86 79.44 -18.46
C LEU A 51 28.35 79.12 -18.21
N GLY A 52 28.89 78.05 -18.81
CA GLY A 52 30.28 77.61 -18.58
C GLY A 52 30.55 77.20 -17.13
N MET A 53 29.51 76.97 -16.34
CA MET A 53 29.61 76.58 -14.93
C MET A 53 29.49 75.05 -14.84
N ARG A 54 30.60 74.36 -14.65
CA ARG A 54 30.59 72.99 -14.11
C ARG A 54 30.66 73.08 -12.59
N ASN A 55 29.50 73.15 -11.94
CA ASN A 55 29.42 72.90 -10.50
C ASN A 55 28.37 71.84 -10.24
N SER A 56 28.83 70.59 -10.18
CA SER A 56 28.06 69.45 -9.70
C SER A 56 27.82 69.59 -8.20
N ARG A 57 26.71 70.21 -7.81
CA ARG A 57 26.07 69.87 -6.54
C ARG A 57 24.89 68.98 -6.89
N GLU A 58 25.03 67.68 -6.66
CA GLU A 58 23.89 66.78 -6.55
C GLU A 58 22.97 67.35 -5.49
N ILE A 59 21.86 67.94 -5.93
CA ILE A 59 20.74 68.22 -5.05
C ILE A 59 20.14 66.85 -4.79
N ASN A 60 20.31 66.32 -3.59
CA ASN A 60 19.63 65.10 -3.17
C ASN A 60 18.12 65.39 -3.14
N ARG A 61 17.42 65.05 -4.23
CA ARG A 61 15.97 65.23 -4.36
C ARG A 61 15.26 63.97 -3.89
N GLU A 62 15.27 63.75 -2.57
CA GLU A 62 14.26 62.91 -1.92
C GLU A 62 13.01 63.76 -1.64
N GLU A 63 12.33 64.23 -2.69
CA GLU A 63 10.92 64.62 -2.54
C GLU A 63 10.08 63.61 -3.31
N VAL A 64 9.79 62.49 -2.64
CA VAL A 64 8.69 61.62 -3.01
C VAL A 64 7.43 62.45 -2.76
N LEU A 65 6.82 62.96 -3.83
CA LEU A 65 5.46 63.48 -3.79
C LEU A 65 4.52 62.31 -3.49
N VAL A 66 4.33 62.02 -2.21
CA VAL A 66 3.25 61.16 -1.75
C VAL A 66 1.98 61.98 -1.93
N ARG A 67 1.23 61.70 -3.00
CA ARG A 67 -0.16 62.15 -3.09
C ARG A 67 -0.86 61.57 -1.86
N GLU A 68 -1.50 62.41 -1.04
CA GLU A 68 -2.38 61.92 0.04
C GLU A 68 -3.36 60.92 -0.59
N SER A 69 -3.21 59.65 -0.22
CA SER A 69 -4.16 58.61 -0.63
C SER A 69 -5.51 59.00 -0.07
N GLN A 70 -6.56 58.98 -0.89
CA GLN A 70 -7.92 59.11 -0.39
C GLN A 70 -8.14 58.10 0.74
N PRO A 71 -8.94 58.44 1.77
CA PRO A 71 -9.26 57.50 2.83
C PRO A 71 -9.82 56.23 2.19
N VAL A 72 -9.21 55.08 2.49
CA VAL A 72 -9.80 53.80 2.13
C VAL A 72 -11.09 53.70 2.94
N GLU A 73 -12.24 53.77 2.27
CA GLU A 73 -13.53 53.53 2.92
C GLU A 73 -13.57 52.07 3.39
N ASP A 74 -13.78 51.86 4.69
CA ASP A 74 -14.01 50.52 5.26
C ASP A 74 -15.39 50.02 4.79
N LEU A 75 -15.40 49.37 3.62
CA LEU A 75 -16.60 48.73 3.08
C LEU A 75 -16.91 47.46 3.86
N THR A 76 -18.19 47.26 4.16
CA THR A 76 -18.68 46.00 4.73
C THR A 76 -18.69 44.90 3.67
N TRP A 77 -18.64 43.63 4.10
CA TRP A 77 -18.67 42.47 3.20
C TRP A 77 -19.87 42.51 2.24
N SER A 78 -21.05 42.85 2.74
CA SER A 78 -22.28 42.92 1.94
C SER A 78 -22.19 43.99 0.83
N GLU A 79 -21.54 45.12 1.11
CA GLU A 79 -21.35 46.20 0.12
C GLU A 79 -20.36 45.79 -0.97
N LEU A 80 -19.29 45.06 -0.61
CA LEU A 80 -18.34 44.50 -1.57
C LEU A 80 -19.01 43.48 -2.50
N VAL A 81 -19.86 42.61 -1.95
CA VAL A 81 -20.61 41.62 -2.73
C VAL A 81 -21.62 42.31 -3.66
N GLU A 82 -22.29 43.37 -3.20
CA GLU A 82 -23.22 44.13 -4.04
C GLU A 82 -22.48 44.80 -5.21
N GLU A 83 -21.33 45.43 -4.94
CA GLU A 83 -20.51 46.07 -5.95
C GLU A 83 -19.96 45.06 -6.98
N ALA A 84 -19.49 43.90 -6.50
CA ALA A 84 -19.01 42.83 -7.36
C ALA A 84 -20.12 42.26 -8.25
N ASN A 85 -21.34 42.10 -7.71
CA ASN A 85 -22.49 41.65 -8.48
C ASN A 85 -22.99 42.67 -9.51
N LYS A 86 -22.77 43.98 -9.28
CA LYS A 86 -23.02 45.02 -10.28
C LYS A 86 -22.01 44.98 -11.43
N CYS A 87 -20.74 44.69 -11.12
CA CYS A 87 -19.67 44.63 -12.12
C CYS A 87 -19.71 43.35 -12.96
N TYR A 88 -20.06 42.21 -12.36
CA TYR A 88 -20.06 40.91 -13.02
C TYR A 88 -21.46 40.27 -13.02
N SER A 89 -22.11 40.30 -14.18
CA SER A 89 -23.43 39.66 -14.40
C SER A 89 -23.35 38.14 -14.50
N ASP A 90 -22.21 37.63 -14.96
CA ASP A 90 -22.00 36.20 -15.18
C ASP A 90 -21.36 35.53 -13.95
N GLU A 91 -21.40 34.20 -13.91
CA GLU A 91 -20.68 33.44 -12.88
C GLU A 91 -19.17 33.48 -13.17
N ILE A 92 -18.39 33.88 -12.16
CA ILE A 92 -16.93 33.85 -12.18
C ILE A 92 -16.46 32.49 -11.68
N ASN A 93 -15.61 31.82 -12.45
CA ASN A 93 -14.94 30.58 -12.05
C ASN A 93 -13.51 30.87 -11.58
N PHE A 94 -12.86 29.89 -10.97
CA PHE A 94 -11.45 30.01 -10.55
C PHE A 94 -10.54 30.30 -11.74
N GLU A 95 -10.88 29.80 -12.91
CA GLU A 95 -10.16 30.02 -14.16
C GLU A 95 -10.16 31.48 -14.62
N ASP A 96 -11.13 32.29 -14.19
CA ASP A 96 -11.23 33.70 -14.57
C ASP A 96 -10.36 34.61 -13.69
N LEU A 97 -9.86 34.09 -12.56
CA LEU A 97 -8.95 34.79 -11.64
C LEU A 97 -7.48 34.60 -12.02
N LEU A 98 -7.16 33.47 -12.64
CA LEU A 98 -5.79 33.09 -12.97
C LEU A 98 -5.47 33.47 -14.42
N SER A 99 -4.33 34.11 -14.62
CA SER A 99 -3.73 34.31 -15.94
C SER A 99 -3.24 33.00 -16.54
N GLU A 100 -3.09 32.95 -17.87
CA GLU A 100 -2.52 31.79 -18.57
C GLU A 100 -1.12 31.41 -18.03
N ALA A 101 -0.32 32.41 -17.62
CA ALA A 101 0.99 32.19 -17.03
C ALA A 101 0.89 31.49 -15.66
N GLU A 102 -0.02 31.92 -14.79
CA GLU A 102 -0.25 31.31 -13.48
C GLU A 102 -0.80 29.88 -13.61
N PHE A 103 -1.64 29.63 -14.62
CA PHE A 103 -2.07 28.28 -14.96
C PHE A 103 -0.91 27.37 -15.35
N LEU A 104 -0.02 27.84 -16.24
CA LEU A 104 1.15 27.08 -16.64
C LEU A 104 2.06 26.77 -15.44
N GLU A 105 2.30 27.77 -14.59
CA GLU A 105 3.11 27.60 -13.38
C GLU A 105 2.51 26.54 -12.44
N ALA A 106 1.19 26.54 -12.24
CA ALA A 106 0.51 25.53 -11.43
C ALA A 106 0.67 24.11 -12.00
N TYR A 107 0.56 23.95 -13.32
CA TYR A 107 0.76 22.65 -13.98
C TYR A 107 2.22 22.18 -13.90
N GLU A 108 3.18 23.07 -14.13
CA GLU A 108 4.60 22.77 -13.99
C GLU A 108 4.92 22.35 -12.55
N ARG A 109 4.37 23.06 -11.57
CA ARG A 109 4.54 22.74 -10.16
C ARG A 109 3.97 21.37 -9.81
N LEU A 110 2.78 21.04 -10.30
CA LEU A 110 2.19 19.72 -10.11
C LEU A 110 3.08 18.61 -10.71
N ALA A 111 3.65 18.85 -11.90
CA ALA A 111 4.55 17.91 -12.56
C ALA A 111 5.85 17.70 -11.76
N GLU A 112 6.38 18.75 -11.14
CA GLU A 112 7.54 18.64 -10.24
C GLU A 112 7.23 17.82 -8.98
N ILE A 113 6.08 18.07 -8.33
CA ILE A 113 5.65 17.29 -7.17
C ILE A 113 5.52 15.81 -7.54
N ASP A 114 4.94 15.51 -8.71
CA ASP A 114 4.83 14.16 -9.23
C ASP A 114 6.18 13.50 -9.49
N LYS A 115 7.16 14.27 -10.00
CA LYS A 115 8.53 13.81 -10.21
C LYS A 115 9.23 13.51 -8.88
N GLU A 116 9.06 14.35 -7.86
CA GLU A 116 9.59 14.11 -6.52
C GLU A 116 8.98 12.85 -5.88
N PHE A 117 7.67 12.70 -5.97
CA PHE A 117 6.96 11.52 -5.47
C PHE A 117 7.46 10.24 -6.16
N THR A 118 7.62 10.30 -7.49
CA THR A 118 8.14 9.18 -8.29
C THR A 118 9.57 8.85 -7.90
N LYS A 119 10.41 9.85 -7.61
CA LYS A 119 11.79 9.63 -7.15
C LYS A 119 11.85 8.93 -5.79
N LYS A 120 10.95 9.28 -4.85
CA LYS A 120 10.89 8.65 -3.52
C LYS A 120 10.29 7.24 -3.55
N THR A 121 9.29 7.03 -4.39
CA THR A 121 8.51 5.78 -4.45
C THR A 121 8.89 4.85 -5.62
N GLY A 122 9.86 5.23 -6.44
CA GLY A 122 10.36 4.44 -7.55
C GLY A 122 11.14 3.21 -7.06
N LEU A 123 11.00 2.08 -7.77
CA LEU A 123 11.71 0.85 -7.42
C LEU A 123 13.23 1.06 -7.56
N ARG A 124 13.96 0.72 -6.50
CA ARG A 124 15.42 0.77 -6.45
C ARG A 124 16.05 -0.52 -6.94
N LYS A 125 17.39 -0.52 -7.07
CA LYS A 125 18.16 -1.71 -7.49
C LYS A 125 17.87 -2.93 -6.61
N LYS A 126 17.80 -2.76 -5.28
CA LYS A 126 17.46 -3.85 -4.35
C LYS A 126 16.02 -4.32 -4.56
N ASP A 127 15.09 -3.40 -4.71
CA ASP A 127 13.67 -3.69 -4.96
C ASP A 127 13.48 -4.52 -6.24
N LEU A 128 14.28 -4.29 -7.28
CA LEU A 128 14.26 -5.09 -8.51
C LEU A 128 14.73 -6.54 -8.28
N VAL A 129 15.68 -6.77 -7.37
CA VAL A 129 16.07 -8.13 -6.95
C VAL A 129 14.90 -8.82 -6.25
N PHE A 130 14.24 -8.13 -5.32
CA PHE A 130 13.03 -8.63 -4.66
C PHE A 130 11.91 -8.91 -5.65
N LEU A 131 11.71 -8.04 -6.63
CA LEU A 131 10.75 -8.25 -7.71
C LEU A 131 11.07 -9.52 -8.52
N GLY A 132 12.33 -9.73 -8.89
CA GLY A 132 12.76 -10.94 -9.59
C GLY A 132 12.50 -12.21 -8.77
N ILE A 133 12.83 -12.20 -7.48
CA ILE A 133 12.57 -13.32 -6.55
C ILE A 133 11.06 -13.56 -6.43
N ALA A 134 10.27 -12.50 -6.26
CA ALA A 134 8.82 -12.60 -6.14
C ALA A 134 8.17 -13.16 -7.41
N ILE A 135 8.59 -12.70 -8.59
CA ILE A 135 8.14 -13.25 -9.88
C ILE A 135 8.48 -14.75 -9.97
N ALA A 136 9.72 -15.12 -9.64
CA ALA A 136 10.16 -16.51 -9.69
C ALA A 136 9.35 -17.40 -8.73
N LEU A 137 9.09 -16.95 -7.50
CA LEU A 137 8.29 -17.69 -6.54
C LEU A 137 6.82 -17.82 -6.96
N GLN A 138 6.21 -16.76 -7.49
CA GLN A 138 4.84 -16.81 -8.01
C GLN A 138 4.74 -17.75 -9.23
N CYS A 139 5.72 -17.73 -10.14
CA CYS A 139 5.79 -18.65 -11.27
C CYS A 139 6.03 -20.11 -10.82
N ALA A 140 6.92 -20.33 -9.85
CA ALA A 140 7.17 -21.67 -9.31
C ALA A 140 5.92 -22.23 -8.62
N ARG A 141 5.17 -21.39 -7.89
CA ARG A 141 3.88 -21.76 -7.33
C ARG A 141 2.91 -22.23 -8.41
N GLN A 142 2.68 -21.42 -9.44
CA GLN A 142 1.65 -21.71 -10.45
C GLN A 142 1.98 -22.88 -11.39
N TYR A 143 3.25 -23.10 -11.71
CA TYR A 143 3.65 -24.13 -12.69
C TYR A 143 4.20 -25.42 -12.08
N ILE A 144 4.63 -25.39 -10.82
CA ILE A 144 5.23 -26.55 -10.16
C ILE A 144 4.36 -26.97 -8.99
N LEU A 145 4.12 -26.08 -8.03
CA LEU A 145 3.44 -26.42 -6.79
C LEU A 145 1.95 -26.72 -7.02
N ASP A 146 1.23 -25.84 -7.73
CA ASP A 146 -0.21 -25.99 -7.93
C ASP A 146 -0.55 -27.24 -8.75
N PRO A 147 0.08 -27.52 -9.91
CA PRO A 147 -0.19 -28.73 -10.68
C PRO A 147 0.19 -30.00 -9.91
N TRP A 148 1.30 -29.95 -9.16
CA TRP A 148 1.70 -31.05 -8.29
C TRP A 148 0.64 -31.29 -7.22
N LEU A 149 0.13 -30.24 -6.57
CA LEU A 149 -0.94 -30.35 -5.57
C LEU A 149 -2.23 -30.91 -6.15
N LYS A 150 -2.67 -30.40 -7.31
CA LYS A 150 -3.88 -30.87 -8.01
C LYS A 150 -3.80 -32.36 -8.33
N ASN A 151 -2.70 -32.81 -8.95
CA ASN A 151 -2.49 -34.22 -9.29
C ASN A 151 -2.48 -35.15 -8.07
N ASN A 152 -2.06 -34.64 -6.91
CA ASN A 152 -2.02 -35.39 -5.66
C ASN A 152 -3.35 -35.34 -4.89
N ARG A 153 -4.31 -34.47 -5.26
CA ARG A 153 -5.65 -34.37 -4.63
C ARG A 153 -6.63 -35.41 -5.15
N ASP A 154 -6.55 -35.80 -6.41
CA ASP A 154 -7.51 -36.71 -7.06
C ASP A 154 -7.49 -38.15 -6.51
N GLY A 155 -6.48 -38.50 -5.71
CA GLY A 155 -6.37 -39.79 -4.98
C GLY A 155 -6.73 -39.72 -3.50
N ALA A 156 -7.12 -38.56 -2.96
CA ALA A 156 -7.27 -38.34 -1.53
C ALA A 156 -8.65 -38.77 -1.00
N THR A 157 -8.85 -40.07 -0.79
CA THR A 157 -9.90 -40.55 0.13
C THR A 157 -9.48 -40.24 1.57
N SER A 158 -10.38 -39.66 2.38
CA SER A 158 -10.17 -39.56 3.82
C SER A 158 -9.97 -40.98 4.37
N ASN A 159 -8.74 -41.34 4.73
CA ASN A 159 -8.37 -42.22 5.84
C ASN A 159 -6.84 -42.43 5.87
N ASP A 160 -6.28 -42.26 7.06
CA ASP A 160 -4.89 -42.58 7.42
C ASP A 160 -4.68 -44.08 7.62
N GLU A 161 -4.70 -44.86 6.53
CA GLU A 161 -4.33 -46.28 6.58
C GLU A 161 -3.22 -46.71 5.60
N ALA A 162 -2.53 -45.76 4.94
CA ALA A 162 -1.40 -46.10 4.05
C ALA A 162 -0.04 -46.25 4.77
N GLY A 163 0.03 -46.04 6.09
CA GLY A 163 1.26 -46.29 6.87
C GLY A 163 1.63 -47.78 7.04
N ARG A 164 0.90 -48.70 6.39
CA ARG A 164 1.03 -50.16 6.57
C ARG A 164 1.90 -50.89 5.54
N LYS A 165 2.40 -50.22 4.51
CA LYS A 165 3.35 -50.87 3.58
C LYS A 165 4.76 -50.68 4.12
N ASN A 166 5.32 -51.76 4.66
CA ASN A 166 6.72 -51.97 5.06
C ASN A 166 7.00 -51.87 6.57
N ASN A 167 6.57 -52.88 7.35
CA ASN A 167 7.20 -53.40 8.58
C ASN A 167 8.10 -52.45 9.40
N ALA A 168 7.61 -51.26 9.75
CA ALA A 168 8.29 -50.36 10.66
C ALA A 168 7.45 -50.27 11.94
N GLU A 169 7.80 -51.05 12.96
CA GLU A 169 7.21 -50.86 14.28
C GLU A 169 8.02 -49.85 15.12
N SER A 170 7.25 -49.03 15.86
CA SER A 170 7.59 -47.92 16.79
C SER A 170 8.02 -46.57 16.18
N GLY A 171 7.13 -45.56 16.26
CA GLY A 171 7.47 -44.13 16.15
C GLY A 171 6.79 -43.36 15.01
N TRP A 172 5.55 -42.93 15.25
CA TRP A 172 4.72 -42.07 14.38
C TRP A 172 5.35 -40.68 14.15
N TYR A 173 5.75 -40.25 12.95
CA TYR A 173 6.18 -38.85 12.69
C TYR A 173 6.09 -38.49 11.19
N TYR A 174 5.01 -38.89 10.52
CA TYR A 174 4.92 -38.73 9.07
C TYR A 174 3.47 -38.58 8.61
N VAL A 175 3.21 -37.55 7.80
CA VAL A 175 1.98 -37.36 7.03
C VAL A 175 2.33 -37.36 5.56
N ALA A 176 1.67 -38.20 4.75
CA ALA A 176 1.90 -38.24 3.32
C ALA A 176 1.67 -36.85 2.68
N THR A 177 2.54 -36.42 1.76
CA THR A 177 2.60 -35.03 1.28
C THR A 177 1.27 -34.57 0.67
N GLU A 178 0.63 -35.45 -0.08
CA GLU A 178 -0.68 -35.26 -0.70
C GLU A 178 -1.80 -34.97 0.32
N LYS A 179 -1.64 -35.39 1.57
CA LYS A 179 -2.63 -35.20 2.64
C LYS A 179 -2.43 -33.95 3.48
N ILE A 180 -1.28 -33.29 3.36
CA ILE A 180 -0.89 -32.17 4.24
C ILE A 180 -1.84 -30.98 4.11
N LEU A 181 -2.25 -30.62 2.88
CA LEU A 181 -3.16 -29.49 2.66
C LEU A 181 -4.63 -29.83 2.93
N THR A 182 -5.02 -31.10 2.83
CA THR A 182 -6.43 -31.52 2.85
C THR A 182 -6.88 -31.98 4.22
N ASN A 183 -6.00 -32.59 5.01
CA ASN A 183 -6.33 -33.07 6.33
C ASN A 183 -6.61 -31.90 7.29
N ARG A 184 -7.45 -32.16 8.30
CA ARG A 184 -7.56 -31.26 9.45
C ARG A 184 -6.21 -31.17 10.14
N VAL A 185 -5.88 -30.00 10.67
CA VAL A 185 -4.64 -29.85 11.41
C VAL A 185 -4.69 -30.72 12.66
N PRO A 186 -3.59 -31.39 13.03
CA PRO A 186 -3.60 -32.36 14.11
C PRO A 186 -3.83 -31.72 15.49
N TYR A 187 -3.46 -30.45 15.67
CA TYR A 187 -3.60 -29.73 16.93
C TYR A 187 -5.02 -29.19 17.21
N ASP A 188 -5.97 -29.32 16.27
CA ASP A 188 -7.42 -29.13 16.49
C ASP A 188 -8.07 -30.29 17.29
N VAL A 189 -7.29 -31.31 17.63
CA VAL A 189 -7.77 -32.49 18.34
C VAL A 189 -8.33 -32.15 19.73
N GLN A 190 -9.53 -32.67 20.03
CA GLN A 190 -10.19 -32.48 21.33
C GLN A 190 -10.52 -33.79 22.04
N GLN A 191 -10.28 -34.93 21.37
CA GLN A 191 -10.60 -36.26 21.89
C GLN A 191 -9.33 -37.04 22.25
N TYR A 192 -9.50 -38.02 23.14
CA TYR A 192 -8.43 -38.85 23.69
C TYR A 192 -8.67 -40.31 23.29
N GLY A 193 -7.60 -41.06 23.04
CA GLY A 193 -7.63 -42.53 22.97
C GLY A 193 -7.70 -43.15 24.37
N ASP A 194 -7.60 -44.47 24.46
CA ASP A 194 -7.86 -45.21 25.71
C ASP A 194 -6.68 -45.19 26.71
N ASN A 195 -5.54 -44.59 26.35
CA ASN A 195 -4.35 -44.57 27.19
C ASN A 195 -4.49 -43.58 28.36
N ALA A 196 -4.23 -44.05 29.59
CA ALA A 196 -4.32 -43.25 30.81
C ALA A 196 -3.36 -42.04 30.83
N THR A 197 -2.17 -42.17 30.25
CA THR A 197 -1.10 -41.14 30.28
C THR A 197 -1.42 -39.90 29.45
N ILE A 198 -2.35 -40.00 28.50
CA ILE A 198 -2.77 -38.90 27.63
C ILE A 198 -4.10 -38.29 28.07
N GLN A 199 -4.75 -38.85 29.10
CA GLN A 199 -6.02 -38.34 29.59
C GLN A 199 -5.86 -36.93 30.13
N GLY A 200 -6.53 -35.99 29.47
CA GLY A 200 -6.45 -34.58 29.83
C GLY A 200 -5.16 -33.89 29.44
N PHE A 201 -4.48 -34.37 28.38
CA PHE A 201 -3.34 -33.69 27.78
C PHE A 201 -3.62 -32.20 27.49
N LEU A 202 -4.84 -31.84 27.09
CA LEU A 202 -5.28 -30.46 26.86
C LEU A 202 -6.21 -29.91 27.96
N LYS A 203 -6.24 -30.49 29.17
CA LYS A 203 -7.02 -29.95 30.30
C LYS A 203 -6.43 -28.62 30.77
N GLY A 204 -7.30 -27.67 31.12
CA GLY A 204 -6.91 -26.39 31.74
C GLY A 204 -7.28 -25.13 30.97
N GLY A 205 -7.95 -25.23 29.81
CA GLY A 205 -8.43 -24.08 29.04
C GLY A 205 -8.94 -24.47 27.65
N ASP A 206 -9.21 -23.47 26.81
CA ASP A 206 -9.51 -23.68 25.38
C ASP A 206 -8.32 -24.39 24.70
N HIS A 207 -8.59 -25.46 23.95
CA HIS A 207 -7.57 -26.21 23.20
C HIS A 207 -6.67 -25.32 22.33
N ARG A 208 -7.24 -24.22 21.80
CA ARG A 208 -6.50 -23.23 21.03
C ARG A 208 -5.43 -22.52 21.85
N ALA A 209 -5.73 -22.17 23.09
CA ALA A 209 -4.79 -21.53 24.01
C ALA A 209 -3.76 -22.52 24.58
N MET A 210 -4.03 -23.82 24.49
CA MET A 210 -3.16 -24.86 25.05
C MET A 210 -2.18 -25.43 24.03
N THR A 211 -2.38 -25.22 22.73
CA THR A 211 -1.54 -25.80 21.69
C THR A 211 -0.78 -24.71 20.91
N LEU A 212 0.51 -24.96 20.68
CA LEU A 212 1.40 -23.99 20.02
C LEU A 212 1.09 -23.82 18.52
N GLY A 213 0.37 -24.77 17.92
CA GLY A 213 -0.08 -24.68 16.52
C GLY A 213 -1.10 -23.57 16.25
N HIS A 214 -1.73 -22.99 17.28
CA HIS A 214 -2.59 -21.80 17.10
C HIS A 214 -1.88 -20.50 17.47
N ASP A 215 -0.63 -20.56 17.92
CA ASP A 215 0.12 -19.36 18.28
C ASP A 215 0.53 -18.60 17.01
N PRO A 216 0.24 -17.30 16.88
CA PRO A 216 0.57 -16.52 15.67
C PRO A 216 2.06 -16.48 15.31
N VAL A 217 2.96 -16.75 16.27
CA VAL A 217 4.41 -16.75 16.09
C VAL A 217 4.95 -18.19 16.15
N LEU A 218 4.63 -18.92 17.21
CA LEU A 218 5.14 -20.27 17.42
C LEU A 218 4.46 -21.32 16.53
N GLY A 219 3.27 -21.04 15.98
CA GLY A 219 2.55 -21.91 15.04
C GLY A 219 3.34 -22.16 13.75
N TRP A 220 4.07 -21.15 13.25
CA TRP A 220 4.94 -21.32 12.08
C TRP A 220 6.01 -22.39 12.27
N ILE A 221 6.46 -22.61 13.50
CA ILE A 221 7.47 -23.62 13.83
C ILE A 221 6.78 -24.92 14.26
N PHE A 222 5.96 -24.86 15.30
CA PHE A 222 5.35 -26.02 15.92
C PHE A 222 4.15 -26.53 15.14
N GLY A 223 3.29 -25.66 14.64
CA GLY A 223 2.13 -26.01 13.82
C GLY A 223 2.54 -26.62 12.48
N THR A 224 3.48 -26.02 11.76
CA THR A 224 4.09 -26.60 10.54
C THR A 224 4.66 -27.99 10.81
N ALA A 225 5.48 -28.13 11.86
CA ALA A 225 6.07 -29.42 12.20
C ALA A 225 5.01 -30.45 12.60
N ASN A 226 4.01 -30.03 13.39
CA ASN A 226 2.88 -30.83 13.82
C ASN A 226 2.09 -31.40 12.64
N ILE A 227 1.80 -30.56 11.65
CA ILE A 227 1.12 -30.95 10.41
C ILE A 227 1.92 -32.01 9.65
N MET A 228 3.25 -31.86 9.55
CA MET A 228 4.10 -32.83 8.84
C MET A 228 4.24 -34.18 9.56
N THR A 229 4.04 -34.20 10.88
CA THR A 229 4.30 -35.37 11.73
C THR A 229 3.06 -36.01 12.35
N SER A 230 1.86 -35.46 12.12
CA SER A 230 0.61 -35.86 12.78
C SER A 230 0.71 -35.84 14.31
N THR A 231 1.12 -34.69 14.84
CA THR A 231 1.29 -34.48 16.28
C THR A 231 0.64 -33.19 16.73
N VAL A 232 0.48 -33.03 18.04
CA VAL A 232 0.09 -31.77 18.68
C VAL A 232 1.15 -31.40 19.71
N THR A 233 1.61 -30.16 19.72
CA THR A 233 2.53 -29.64 20.74
C THR A 233 1.80 -28.66 21.66
N ARG A 234 1.86 -28.96 22.97
CA ARG A 234 1.26 -28.16 24.02
C ARG A 234 2.16 -26.97 24.39
N ARG A 235 1.59 -25.95 25.04
CA ARG A 235 2.27 -24.71 25.46
C ARG A 235 3.49 -24.89 26.37
N ASP A 236 3.64 -26.05 27.01
CA ASP A 236 4.81 -26.43 27.82
C ASP A 236 5.81 -27.29 27.02
N PHE A 237 5.72 -27.26 25.69
CA PHE A 237 6.59 -27.94 24.73
C PHE A 237 6.54 -29.47 24.76
N VAL A 238 5.55 -30.05 25.45
CA VAL A 238 5.27 -31.49 25.41
C VAL A 238 4.44 -31.79 24.17
N SER A 239 4.82 -32.83 23.43
CA SER A 239 4.10 -33.25 22.21
C SER A 239 3.35 -34.57 22.41
N ALA A 240 2.30 -34.78 21.62
CA ALA A 240 1.58 -36.04 21.56
C ALA A 240 1.23 -36.41 20.11
N HIS A 241 1.13 -37.71 19.83
CA HIS A 241 0.70 -38.23 18.54
C HIS A 241 -0.81 -38.13 18.39
N VAL A 242 -1.25 -37.70 17.21
CA VAL A 242 -2.66 -37.59 16.85
C VAL A 242 -2.96 -38.63 15.79
N LYS A 243 -4.04 -39.41 16.01
CA LYS A 243 -4.48 -40.46 15.09
C LYS A 243 -5.95 -40.24 14.72
N CYS A 244 -6.28 -40.42 13.45
CA CYS A 244 -7.66 -40.54 13.02
C CYS A 244 -8.17 -41.96 13.34
N ILE A 245 -9.17 -42.07 14.22
CA ILE A 245 -9.84 -43.33 14.58
C ILE A 245 -11.34 -43.09 14.37
N ASN A 246 -12.00 -43.90 13.53
CA ASN A 246 -13.41 -43.76 13.18
C ASN A 246 -13.75 -42.32 12.72
N ASN A 247 -12.99 -41.81 11.75
CA ASN A 247 -13.14 -40.46 11.19
C ASN A 247 -12.99 -39.31 12.20
N THR A 248 -12.37 -39.57 13.35
CA THR A 248 -12.19 -38.59 14.42
C THR A 248 -10.74 -38.56 14.88
N ASN A 249 -10.14 -37.37 14.93
CA ASN A 249 -8.79 -37.20 15.46
C ASN A 249 -8.80 -37.40 16.98
N LYS A 250 -7.87 -38.22 17.47
CA LYS A 250 -7.68 -38.52 18.89
C LYS A 250 -6.20 -38.44 19.27
N ILE A 251 -5.91 -37.87 20.43
CA ILE A 251 -4.58 -37.94 21.04
C ILE A 251 -4.35 -39.38 21.48
N TYR A 252 -3.32 -40.03 20.95
CA TYR A 252 -3.12 -41.46 21.07
C TYR A 252 -2.02 -41.84 22.07
N SER A 253 -0.89 -41.15 22.03
CA SER A 253 0.24 -41.36 22.95
C SER A 253 1.11 -40.12 23.03
N LEU A 254 1.95 -40.01 24.07
CA LEU A 254 2.98 -38.98 24.12
C LEU A 254 3.97 -39.14 22.96
N ALA A 255 4.49 -38.01 22.49
CA ALA A 255 5.49 -37.91 21.43
C ALA A 255 6.73 -37.20 21.97
N ASN A 256 7.88 -37.53 21.39
CA ASN A 256 9.13 -36.85 21.68
C ASN A 256 9.27 -35.61 20.77
N THR A 257 9.23 -34.42 21.37
CA THR A 257 9.32 -33.15 20.65
C THR A 257 10.64 -33.00 19.87
N GLY A 258 11.76 -33.51 20.39
CA GLY A 258 13.04 -33.51 19.67
C GLY A 258 13.00 -34.40 18.42
N VAL A 259 12.44 -35.61 18.55
CA VAL A 259 12.32 -36.54 17.42
C VAL A 259 11.42 -35.96 16.32
N LEU A 260 10.35 -35.24 16.67
CA LEU A 260 9.50 -34.53 15.73
C LEU A 260 10.30 -33.62 14.78
N PHE A 261 11.16 -32.76 15.32
CA PHE A 261 11.96 -31.86 14.47
C PHE A 261 13.01 -32.61 13.67
N THR A 262 13.64 -33.64 14.25
CA THR A 262 14.60 -34.46 13.48
C THR A 262 13.93 -35.17 12.31
N LYS A 263 12.66 -35.57 12.43
CA LYS A 263 11.91 -36.23 11.35
C LYS A 263 11.51 -35.24 10.25
N VAL A 264 11.13 -34.02 10.61
CA VAL A 264 10.93 -32.93 9.64
C VAL A 264 12.23 -32.62 8.90
N ILE A 265 13.33 -32.41 9.62
CA ILE A 265 14.64 -32.11 9.03
C ILE A 265 15.10 -33.24 8.10
N LYS A 266 15.05 -34.49 8.57
CA LYS A 266 15.40 -35.66 7.75
C LYS A 266 14.54 -35.75 6.51
N ARG A 267 13.23 -35.58 6.62
CA ARG A 267 12.34 -35.59 5.45
C ARG A 267 12.74 -34.52 4.44
N VAL A 268 12.99 -33.29 4.88
CA VAL A 268 13.39 -32.18 3.99
C VAL A 268 14.77 -32.40 3.36
N ALA A 269 15.71 -32.99 4.10
CA ALA A 269 17.08 -33.19 3.65
C ALA A 269 17.26 -34.45 2.79
N GLU A 270 16.58 -35.55 3.12
CA GLU A 270 16.81 -36.89 2.58
C GLU A 270 15.78 -37.28 1.50
N ASN A 271 14.54 -36.76 1.53
CA ASN A 271 13.50 -37.12 0.55
C ASN A 271 13.50 -36.25 -0.72
N GLY A 272 14.57 -35.50 -0.98
CA GLY A 272 14.71 -34.69 -2.19
C GLY A 272 13.59 -33.65 -2.35
N MET A 273 12.94 -33.63 -3.52
CA MET A 273 11.89 -32.65 -3.82
C MET A 273 10.59 -32.91 -3.04
N GLU A 274 10.26 -34.17 -2.76
CA GLU A 274 9.05 -34.54 -2.00
C GLU A 274 9.06 -33.91 -0.61
N GLY A 275 10.18 -34.01 0.11
CA GLY A 275 10.28 -33.46 1.46
C GLY A 275 10.19 -31.93 1.50
N LYS A 276 10.74 -31.25 0.48
CA LYS A 276 10.66 -29.79 0.34
C LYS A 276 9.23 -29.34 0.04
N ILE A 277 8.53 -30.08 -0.83
CA ILE A 277 7.12 -29.83 -1.13
C ILE A 277 6.25 -30.08 0.11
N ALA A 278 6.55 -31.11 0.91
CA ALA A 278 5.85 -31.37 2.17
C ALA A 278 5.98 -30.24 3.18
N LEU A 279 7.17 -29.67 3.30
CA LEU A 279 7.38 -28.50 4.14
C LEU A 279 6.59 -27.29 3.62
N ALA A 280 6.66 -27.02 2.30
CA ALA A 280 5.92 -25.91 1.70
C ALA A 280 4.39 -26.06 1.89
N ALA A 281 3.87 -27.27 1.67
CA ALA A 281 2.47 -27.61 1.91
C ALA A 281 2.09 -27.44 3.38
N ALA A 282 2.95 -27.82 4.33
CA ALA A 282 2.66 -27.70 5.76
C ALA A 282 2.66 -26.24 6.21
N ILE A 283 3.60 -25.42 5.74
CA ILE A 283 3.62 -23.97 5.97
C ILE A 283 2.35 -23.32 5.41
N ALA A 284 1.92 -23.74 4.22
CA ALA A 284 0.69 -23.24 3.61
C ALA A 284 -0.56 -23.68 4.38
N ARG A 285 -0.61 -24.92 4.86
CA ARG A 285 -1.71 -25.42 5.71
C ARG A 285 -1.75 -24.66 7.04
N GLU A 286 -0.60 -24.43 7.65
CA GLU A 286 -0.46 -23.64 8.89
C GLU A 286 -0.97 -22.22 8.69
N PHE A 287 -0.56 -21.56 7.60
CA PHE A 287 -1.06 -20.24 7.25
C PHE A 287 -2.58 -20.21 7.10
N LEU A 288 -3.15 -21.17 6.35
CA LEU A 288 -4.60 -21.31 6.18
C LEU A 288 -5.31 -21.46 7.52
N HIS A 289 -4.74 -22.26 8.40
CA HIS A 289 -5.30 -22.58 9.70
C HIS A 289 -5.27 -21.38 10.66
N LEU A 290 -4.09 -20.81 10.90
CA LEU A 290 -3.90 -19.60 11.72
C LEU A 290 -4.81 -18.46 11.24
N LYS A 291 -4.94 -18.33 9.92
CA LYS A 291 -5.83 -17.35 9.32
C LYS A 291 -7.29 -17.65 9.67
N SER A 292 -7.79 -18.86 9.46
CA SER A 292 -9.17 -19.20 9.83
C SER A 292 -9.48 -18.95 11.32
N ASP A 293 -8.49 -19.11 12.20
CA ASP A 293 -8.64 -18.85 13.63
C ASP A 293 -8.62 -17.36 13.98
N ILE A 294 -7.75 -16.56 13.37
CA ILE A 294 -7.74 -15.10 13.53
C ILE A 294 -9.06 -14.49 13.03
N TYR A 295 -9.64 -15.06 11.96
CA TYR A 295 -10.91 -14.62 11.35
C TYR A 295 -12.13 -14.80 12.27
N THR A 296 -12.09 -15.74 13.23
CA THR A 296 -13.22 -15.95 14.16
C THR A 296 -13.38 -14.87 15.23
N LYS A 297 -12.39 -13.98 15.44
CA LYS A 297 -12.52 -12.91 16.46
C LYS A 297 -12.86 -11.54 15.89
N ARG A 298 -12.31 -11.07 14.77
CA ARG A 298 -12.69 -9.78 14.15
C ARG A 298 -12.25 -9.70 12.67
N GLY A 299 -13.22 -9.60 11.76
CA GLY A 299 -13.14 -8.70 10.59
C GLY A 299 -12.29 -9.11 9.36
N LEU A 300 -13.01 -9.27 8.25
CA LEU A 300 -12.65 -9.20 6.83
C LEU A 300 -12.11 -10.46 6.10
N PRO A 301 -12.72 -10.79 4.93
CA PRO A 301 -12.30 -11.79 3.95
C PRO A 301 -10.82 -11.89 3.61
N ILE A 302 -10.38 -13.04 3.11
CA ILE A 302 -9.17 -13.12 2.28
C ILE A 302 -9.42 -12.23 1.05
N PRO A 303 -8.50 -11.35 0.66
CA PRO A 303 -8.52 -10.74 -0.67
C PRO A 303 -8.68 -11.83 -1.74
N GLY A 304 -9.87 -11.94 -2.35
CA GLY A 304 -10.20 -12.96 -3.34
C GLY A 304 -11.13 -14.11 -2.91
N ILE A 305 -11.10 -14.61 -1.66
CA ILE A 305 -11.94 -15.78 -1.27
C ILE A 305 -13.36 -15.38 -0.88
N SER A 306 -13.58 -14.30 -0.14
CA SER A 306 -14.98 -13.89 0.11
C SER A 306 -15.57 -13.00 -1.00
N ILE A 307 -14.86 -12.87 -2.13
CA ILE A 307 -15.42 -12.33 -3.37
C ILE A 307 -16.15 -13.44 -4.14
N LEU A 308 -15.91 -14.71 -3.81
CA LEU A 308 -16.70 -15.82 -4.32
C LEU A 308 -18.06 -15.83 -3.61
N SER A 309 -19.01 -15.03 -4.12
CA SER A 309 -20.40 -15.22 -3.72
C SER A 309 -20.80 -16.69 -3.96
N PRO A 310 -21.74 -17.26 -3.19
CA PRO A 310 -22.23 -18.61 -3.44
C PRO A 310 -22.67 -18.81 -4.91
N GLU A 311 -23.20 -17.76 -5.54
CA GLU A 311 -23.56 -17.75 -6.95
C GLU A 311 -22.36 -17.79 -7.90
N PHE A 312 -21.31 -17.01 -7.64
CA PHE A 312 -20.08 -17.02 -8.44
C PHE A 312 -19.34 -18.37 -8.30
N SER A 313 -19.29 -18.94 -7.10
CA SER A 313 -18.76 -20.29 -6.83
C SER A 313 -19.51 -21.36 -7.62
N LYS A 314 -20.85 -21.30 -7.62
CA LYS A 314 -21.71 -22.22 -8.37
C LYS A 314 -21.50 -22.08 -9.88
N LYS A 315 -21.34 -20.87 -10.38
CA LYS A 315 -21.09 -20.57 -11.80
C LYS A 315 -19.72 -21.10 -12.25
N LEU A 316 -18.68 -20.92 -11.44
CA LEU A 316 -17.33 -21.46 -11.73
C LEU A 316 -17.34 -23.00 -11.76
N ALA A 317 -18.03 -23.64 -10.81
CA ALA A 317 -18.19 -25.08 -10.81
C ALA A 317 -18.94 -25.60 -12.06
N GLN A 318 -19.94 -24.86 -12.56
CA GLN A 318 -20.65 -25.18 -13.81
C GLN A 318 -19.75 -25.13 -15.05
N TYR A 319 -18.70 -24.31 -15.05
CA TYR A 319 -17.68 -24.26 -16.10
C TYR A 319 -16.55 -25.28 -15.90
N GLY A 320 -16.68 -26.20 -14.94
CA GLY A 320 -15.67 -27.23 -14.65
C GLY A 320 -14.47 -26.73 -13.85
N ILE A 321 -14.55 -25.56 -13.23
CA ILE A 321 -13.46 -24.99 -12.42
C ILE A 321 -13.62 -25.45 -10.96
N ASP A 322 -12.62 -26.17 -10.44
CA ASP A 322 -12.61 -26.64 -9.06
C ASP A 322 -12.41 -25.48 -8.06
N THR A 323 -13.50 -25.09 -7.40
CA THR A 323 -13.53 -24.01 -6.41
C THR A 323 -12.62 -24.27 -5.21
N ALA A 324 -12.35 -25.54 -4.89
CA ALA A 324 -11.41 -25.89 -3.84
C ALA A 324 -9.95 -25.65 -4.28
N SER A 325 -9.64 -25.79 -5.56
CA SER A 325 -8.33 -25.41 -6.14
C SER A 325 -8.14 -23.90 -6.16
N ILE A 326 -9.18 -23.12 -6.49
CA ILE A 326 -9.14 -21.65 -6.43
C ILE A 326 -8.75 -21.17 -5.02
N GLY A 327 -9.33 -21.78 -3.98
CA GLY A 327 -9.01 -21.42 -2.59
C GLY A 327 -7.55 -21.69 -2.21
N VAL A 328 -7.01 -22.83 -2.66
CA VAL A 328 -5.60 -23.20 -2.42
C VAL A 328 -4.67 -22.25 -3.17
N GLU A 329 -4.93 -22.03 -4.45
CA GLU A 329 -4.19 -21.11 -5.33
C GLU A 329 -4.12 -19.69 -4.74
N ALA A 330 -5.27 -19.12 -4.38
CA ALA A 330 -5.36 -17.77 -3.79
C ALA A 330 -4.59 -17.68 -2.46
N SER A 331 -4.62 -18.75 -1.67
CA SER A 331 -3.94 -18.80 -0.38
C SER A 331 -2.43 -18.92 -0.52
N LEU A 332 -1.94 -19.73 -1.45
CA LEU A 332 -0.53 -19.86 -1.76
C LEU A 332 0.04 -18.55 -2.34
N SER A 333 -0.70 -17.89 -3.24
CA SER A 333 -0.33 -16.57 -3.76
C SER A 333 -0.24 -15.54 -2.62
N SER A 334 -1.25 -15.53 -1.73
CA SER A 334 -1.27 -14.66 -0.54
C SER A 334 -0.10 -14.92 0.41
N LEU A 335 0.26 -16.19 0.63
CA LEU A 335 1.39 -16.58 1.47
C LEU A 335 2.72 -16.04 0.92
N ILE A 336 2.96 -16.24 -0.38
CA ILE A 336 4.18 -15.72 -1.03
C ILE A 336 4.22 -14.19 -0.93
N ASN A 337 3.10 -13.51 -1.17
CA ASN A 337 2.98 -12.06 -1.01
C ASN A 337 3.33 -11.59 0.42
N SER A 338 2.84 -12.32 1.43
CA SER A 338 3.16 -12.03 2.84
C SER A 338 4.63 -12.24 3.15
N ILE A 339 5.24 -13.34 2.68
CA ILE A 339 6.67 -13.62 2.87
C ILE A 339 7.51 -12.52 2.22
N ILE A 340 7.24 -12.18 0.96
CA ILE A 340 7.95 -11.11 0.25
C ILE A 340 7.80 -9.77 0.98
N GLY A 341 6.58 -9.41 1.41
CA GLY A 341 6.34 -8.18 2.15
C GLY A 341 7.10 -8.11 3.47
N MET A 342 7.12 -9.21 4.24
CA MET A 342 7.86 -9.29 5.50
C MET A 342 9.36 -9.18 5.29
N ILE A 343 9.93 -9.99 4.40
CA ILE A 343 11.38 -9.99 4.15
C ILE A 343 11.82 -8.64 3.59
N HIS A 344 11.08 -8.07 2.63
CA HIS A 344 11.41 -6.74 2.10
C HIS A 344 11.41 -5.69 3.22
N ARG A 345 10.43 -5.71 4.13
CA ARG A 345 10.35 -4.78 5.26
C ARG A 345 11.49 -4.91 6.28
N LEU A 346 12.19 -6.04 6.35
CA LEU A 346 13.40 -6.15 7.17
C LEU A 346 14.56 -5.28 6.67
N TYR A 347 14.49 -4.77 5.44
CA TYR A 347 15.48 -3.85 4.87
C TYR A 347 15.09 -2.37 5.04
N LEU A 348 14.12 -2.08 5.92
CA LEU A 348 13.63 -0.72 6.21
C LEU A 348 14.67 0.18 6.88
N ASP A 349 15.71 -0.38 7.51
CA ASP A 349 16.75 0.36 8.25
C ASP A 349 17.52 1.40 7.40
N GLU A 350 17.37 1.38 6.07
CA GLU A 350 17.99 2.36 5.17
C GLU A 350 17.21 3.68 5.04
N GLU A 351 16.02 3.83 5.63
CA GLU A 351 15.14 5.00 5.39
C GLU A 351 14.45 5.55 6.65
N LYS A 352 15.22 6.25 7.51
CA LYS A 352 14.66 6.99 8.65
C LYS A 352 13.68 8.07 8.15
N GLY A 353 12.40 7.94 8.50
CA GLY A 353 11.36 8.96 8.24
C GLY A 353 10.54 8.78 6.96
N GLU A 354 10.77 7.72 6.16
CA GLU A 354 10.10 7.50 4.86
C GLU A 354 9.30 6.17 4.79
N GLU A 355 8.82 5.67 5.93
CA GLU A 355 8.17 4.34 6.01
C GLU A 355 7.02 4.14 5.00
N LYS A 356 6.20 5.17 4.76
CA LYS A 356 5.10 5.12 3.79
C LYS A 356 5.60 4.94 2.35
N PHE A 357 6.72 5.58 1.98
CA PHE A 357 7.30 5.43 0.64
C PHE A 357 7.92 4.04 0.46
N PHE A 358 8.56 3.51 1.51
CA PHE A 358 9.02 2.12 1.52
C PHE A 358 7.87 1.12 1.35
N GLU A 359 6.73 1.36 2.02
CA GLU A 359 5.52 0.54 1.87
C GLU A 359 4.98 0.60 0.43
N VAL A 360 4.97 1.79 -0.20
CA VAL A 360 4.61 1.92 -1.62
C VAL A 360 5.50 1.04 -2.51
N ARG A 361 6.82 1.04 -2.29
CA ARG A 361 7.74 0.18 -3.07
C ARG A 361 7.47 -1.31 -2.83
N THR A 362 7.23 -1.69 -1.58
CA THR A 362 6.84 -3.07 -1.21
C THR A 362 5.57 -3.51 -1.95
N ARG A 363 4.54 -2.65 -1.98
CA ARG A 363 3.28 -2.92 -2.68
C ARG A 363 3.48 -3.00 -4.19
N LYS A 364 4.31 -2.14 -4.78
CA LYS A 364 4.68 -2.22 -6.21
C LYS A 364 5.36 -3.55 -6.55
N ILE A 365 6.32 -4.01 -5.75
CA ILE A 365 6.99 -5.32 -5.93
C ILE A 365 5.96 -6.45 -5.96
N ILE A 366 5.05 -6.46 -4.98
CA ILE A 366 4.04 -7.51 -4.89
C ILE A 366 3.03 -7.40 -6.04
N LEU A 367 2.55 -6.20 -6.35
CA LEU A 367 1.59 -5.98 -7.44
C LEU A 367 2.18 -6.42 -8.79
N TYR A 368 3.40 -5.98 -9.12
CA TYR A 368 4.04 -6.31 -10.39
C TYR A 368 4.38 -7.79 -10.49
N SER A 369 4.82 -8.44 -9.41
CA SER A 369 5.09 -9.88 -9.44
C SER A 369 3.83 -10.70 -9.69
N ASN A 370 2.72 -10.38 -9.03
CA ASN A 370 1.41 -11.01 -9.28
C ASN A 370 0.89 -10.75 -10.69
N LEU A 371 1.01 -9.51 -11.18
CA LEU A 371 0.57 -9.13 -12.52
C LEU A 371 1.35 -9.88 -13.60
N ILE A 372 2.68 -9.92 -13.49
CA ILE A 372 3.56 -10.62 -14.44
C ILE A 372 3.28 -12.13 -14.40
N ALA A 373 3.21 -12.72 -13.20
CA ALA A 373 2.95 -14.16 -13.05
C ALA A 373 1.58 -14.55 -13.61
N SER A 374 0.52 -13.79 -13.29
CA SER A 374 -0.84 -14.04 -13.80
C SER A 374 -0.91 -13.88 -15.31
N THR A 375 -0.30 -12.82 -15.86
CA THR A 375 -0.27 -12.59 -17.31
C THR A 375 0.47 -13.73 -18.01
N SER A 376 1.61 -14.17 -17.46
CA SER A 376 2.34 -15.34 -17.93
C SER A 376 1.50 -16.62 -17.85
N ASN A 377 0.72 -16.82 -16.79
CA ASN A 377 -0.15 -17.99 -16.62
C ASN A 377 -1.26 -18.02 -17.67
N VAL A 378 -1.92 -16.89 -17.93
CA VAL A 378 -2.93 -16.76 -19.00
C VAL A 378 -2.32 -17.10 -20.35
N ILE A 379 -1.18 -16.47 -20.69
CA ILE A 379 -0.46 -16.71 -21.94
C ILE A 379 -0.11 -18.20 -22.06
N ALA A 380 0.55 -18.79 -21.06
CA ALA A 380 0.96 -20.18 -21.09
C ALA A 380 -0.23 -21.15 -21.24
N SER A 381 -1.34 -20.89 -20.53
CA SER A 381 -2.53 -21.75 -20.58
C SER A 381 -3.17 -21.75 -21.97
N VAL A 382 -3.21 -20.59 -22.64
CA VAL A 382 -3.74 -20.44 -24.00
C VAL A 382 -2.78 -21.05 -25.04
N PHE A 383 -1.49 -20.75 -24.97
CA PHE A 383 -0.52 -21.23 -25.96
C PHE A 383 -0.27 -22.75 -25.89
N LEU A 384 -0.45 -23.36 -24.72
CA LEU A 384 -0.27 -24.80 -24.51
C LEU A 384 -1.57 -25.60 -24.62
N ASP A 385 -2.71 -24.95 -24.90
CA ASP A 385 -4.06 -25.55 -24.85
C ASP A 385 -4.34 -26.32 -23.54
N ARG A 386 -3.81 -25.81 -22.42
CA ARG A 386 -3.89 -26.42 -21.09
C ARG A 386 -4.55 -25.49 -20.08
N TYR A 387 -5.88 -25.41 -20.17
CA TYR A 387 -6.69 -24.57 -19.27
C TYR A 387 -6.76 -25.11 -17.83
N ASP A 388 -6.37 -26.36 -17.59
CA ASP A 388 -6.22 -26.96 -16.26
C ASP A 388 -5.10 -26.30 -15.43
N LEU A 389 -4.12 -25.69 -16.10
CA LEU A 389 -3.01 -24.96 -15.50
C LEU A 389 -3.37 -23.53 -15.07
N LEU A 390 -4.59 -23.09 -15.37
CA LEU A 390 -5.01 -21.72 -15.12
C LEU A 390 -5.14 -21.48 -13.62
N ASP A 391 -4.40 -20.49 -13.12
CA ASP A 391 -4.32 -20.11 -11.72
C ASP A 391 -5.40 -19.07 -11.38
N VAL A 392 -6.64 -19.52 -11.34
CA VAL A 392 -7.80 -18.64 -11.09
C VAL A 392 -7.70 -17.98 -9.72
N GLY A 393 -7.23 -18.71 -8.70
CA GLY A 393 -7.07 -18.18 -7.36
C GLY A 393 -6.02 -17.07 -7.27
N GLY A 394 -4.84 -17.25 -7.87
CA GLY A 394 -3.83 -16.19 -7.93
C GLY A 394 -4.25 -15.00 -8.79
N MET A 395 -5.04 -15.20 -9.84
CA MET A 395 -5.63 -14.10 -10.62
C MET A 395 -6.59 -13.25 -9.78
N LEU A 396 -7.44 -13.88 -8.95
CA LEU A 396 -8.33 -13.15 -8.03
C LEU A 396 -7.55 -12.32 -7.00
N VAL A 397 -6.44 -12.88 -6.49
CA VAL A 397 -5.52 -12.13 -5.63
C VAL A 397 -4.94 -10.93 -6.39
N THR A 398 -4.49 -11.14 -7.63
CA THR A 398 -3.93 -10.07 -8.48
C THR A 398 -4.92 -8.93 -8.72
N ILE A 399 -6.17 -9.24 -9.06
CA ILE A 399 -7.23 -8.24 -9.24
C ILE A 399 -7.47 -7.47 -7.95
N THR A 400 -7.56 -8.19 -6.82
CA THR A 400 -7.79 -7.53 -5.53
C THR A 400 -6.63 -6.59 -5.19
N ARG A 401 -5.40 -7.02 -5.41
CA ARG A 401 -4.20 -6.19 -5.20
C ARG A 401 -4.14 -5.00 -6.13
N LEU A 402 -4.51 -5.15 -7.40
CA LEU A 402 -4.60 -4.04 -8.35
C LEU A 402 -5.53 -2.95 -7.80
N ILE A 403 -6.66 -3.32 -7.21
CA ILE A 403 -7.58 -2.35 -6.61
C ILE A 403 -7.00 -1.78 -5.30
N THR A 404 -6.57 -2.62 -4.37
CA THR A 404 -6.18 -2.17 -3.02
C THR A 404 -4.84 -1.43 -2.99
N ASP A 405 -3.86 -1.89 -3.76
CA ASP A 405 -2.53 -1.28 -3.77
C ASP A 405 -2.53 0.02 -4.56
N VAL A 406 -3.24 0.10 -5.69
CA VAL A 406 -3.38 1.37 -6.43
C VAL A 406 -4.07 2.42 -5.57
N ARG A 407 -5.16 2.06 -4.87
CA ARG A 407 -5.83 2.98 -3.93
C ARG A 407 -4.89 3.47 -2.83
N PHE A 408 -4.07 2.59 -2.26
CA PHE A 408 -3.09 2.98 -1.26
C PHE A 408 -2.04 3.94 -1.84
N ILE A 409 -1.51 3.65 -3.03
CA ILE A 409 -0.51 4.49 -3.69
C ILE A 409 -1.10 5.87 -4.01
N CYS A 410 -2.33 5.93 -4.51
CA CYS A 410 -3.05 7.20 -4.73
C CYS A 410 -3.22 7.97 -3.43
N LYS A 411 -3.67 7.32 -2.35
CA LYS A 411 -3.81 7.98 -1.04
C LYS A 411 -2.49 8.58 -0.56
N VAL A 412 -1.38 7.84 -0.66
CA VAL A 412 -0.06 8.35 -0.25
C VAL A 412 0.42 9.46 -1.16
N LYS A 413 0.07 9.43 -2.46
CA LYS A 413 0.34 10.52 -3.40
C LYS A 413 -0.46 11.77 -3.02
N ASP A 414 -1.74 11.65 -2.73
CA ASP A 414 -2.59 12.76 -2.34
C ASP A 414 -2.09 13.41 -1.04
N GLU A 415 -1.75 12.60 -0.02
CA GLU A 415 -1.14 13.09 1.23
C GLU A 415 0.19 13.82 0.97
N PHE A 416 0.99 13.35 0.00
CA PHE A 416 2.25 14.00 -0.37
C PHE A 416 2.03 15.33 -1.10
N VAL A 417 1.05 15.39 -2.02
CA VAL A 417 0.69 16.63 -2.73
C VAL A 417 0.17 17.66 -1.74
N GLN A 418 -0.76 17.29 -0.86
CA GLN A 418 -1.31 18.18 0.16
C GLN A 418 -0.21 18.73 1.06
N SER A 419 0.67 17.88 1.59
CA SER A 419 1.81 18.34 2.40
C SER A 419 2.73 19.31 1.66
N LYS A 420 2.89 19.19 0.34
CA LYS A 420 3.69 20.13 -0.45
C LYS A 420 2.99 21.47 -0.66
N LEU A 421 1.67 21.44 -0.84
CA LEU A 421 0.85 22.65 -0.95
C LEU A 421 0.80 23.38 0.39
N ASP A 422 0.61 22.68 1.50
CA ASP A 422 0.58 23.27 2.86
C ASP A 422 1.86 24.06 3.15
N ILE A 423 3.03 23.48 2.85
CA ILE A 423 4.33 24.16 3.01
C ILE A 423 4.42 25.44 2.16
N GLN A 424 3.84 25.44 0.96
CA GLN A 424 3.83 26.62 0.10
C GLN A 424 2.89 27.70 0.65
N PHE A 425 1.69 27.30 1.11
CA PHE A 425 0.74 28.24 1.71
C PHE A 425 1.30 28.86 3.00
N GLU A 426 1.97 28.09 3.85
CA GLU A 426 2.66 28.60 5.04
C GLU A 426 3.74 29.63 4.67
N GLY A 427 4.49 29.38 3.60
CA GLY A 427 5.49 30.32 3.08
C GLY A 427 4.87 31.64 2.60
N ILE A 428 3.80 31.57 1.81
CA ILE A 428 3.05 32.75 1.33
C ILE A 428 2.47 33.53 2.51
N GLN A 429 1.87 32.83 3.49
CA GLN A 429 1.30 33.47 4.67
C GLN A 429 2.36 34.21 5.47
N SER A 430 3.55 33.61 5.65
CA SER A 430 4.68 34.27 6.32
C SER A 430 5.14 35.53 5.59
N GLU A 431 5.17 35.52 4.24
CA GLU A 431 5.57 36.68 3.44
C GLU A 431 4.52 37.82 3.54
N ILE A 432 3.23 37.47 3.50
CA ILE A 432 2.13 38.43 3.71
C ILE A 432 2.22 39.06 5.11
N ASP A 433 2.44 38.24 6.14
CA ASP A 433 2.58 38.71 7.52
C ASP A 433 3.79 39.65 7.68
N GLU A 434 4.91 39.36 7.01
CA GLU A 434 6.08 40.26 6.98
C GLU A 434 5.77 41.59 6.30
N LEU A 435 5.10 41.58 5.14
CA LEU A 435 4.70 42.80 4.43
C LEU A 435 3.74 43.66 5.26
N TYR A 436 2.75 43.04 5.91
CA TYR A 436 1.83 43.72 6.79
C TYR A 436 2.59 44.36 7.97
N ASN A 437 3.40 43.58 8.69
CA ASN A 437 4.14 44.07 9.85
C ASN A 437 5.16 45.17 9.50
N ASN A 438 5.77 45.13 8.32
CA ASN A 438 6.68 46.19 7.86
C ASN A 438 5.94 47.51 7.56
N LYS A 439 4.72 47.43 7.02
CA LYS A 439 3.88 48.61 6.74
C LYS A 439 3.45 49.34 8.02
N PHE A 440 3.18 48.60 9.10
CA PHE A 440 2.79 49.16 10.41
C PHE A 440 3.97 49.54 11.33
N ARG A 441 5.22 49.27 10.92
CA ARG A 441 6.41 49.81 11.61
C ARG A 441 6.89 51.14 11.06
N GLN A 442 6.44 51.54 9.88
CA GLN A 442 6.81 52.81 9.23
C GLN A 442 5.75 53.92 9.38
N ALA A 443 4.57 53.58 9.93
CA ALA A 443 3.58 54.54 10.43
C ALA A 443 3.78 54.75 11.94
#